data_AF-A0AA90UYN1-F1
#
_entry.id   AF-A0AA90UYN1-F1
#
_cell.length_a   1.000
_cell.length_b   1.000
_cell.length_c   1.000
_cell.angle_alpha   90.00
_cell.angle_beta   90.00
_cell.angle_gamma   90.00
#
_symmetry.space_group_name_H-M   'P 1'
#
loop_
_entity.id
_entity.type
_entity.pdbx_description
1 polymer ?
#
loop_
_entity_poly.entity_id
_entity_poly.type
_entity_poly.pdbx_seq_one_letter_code
_entity_poly.pdbx_strand_id
1 'polypeptide(L)'
;MKQQLRELRNKILRKRLKNRDFTIIANNCLAGCIYHDLKLRFDTPTVNLYIPFPDYIFFLKNLKQLVYAEFTEIPHKACPAGLLGGGDSCVFSSLSEF
;
A
#
# COMPACT_ATOMS: atom_id res chain seq x y z
N MET A 1 -21.84 -18.81 -0.10
CA MET A 1 -21.30 -19.18 -1.43
C MET A 1 -20.07 -18.35 -1.83
N LYS A 2 -20.17 -17.02 -2.02
CA LYS A 2 -19.03 -16.17 -2.45
C LYS A 2 -17.80 -16.23 -1.52
N GLN A 3 -18.00 -16.22 -0.21
CA GLN A 3 -16.89 -16.30 0.77
C GLN A 3 -16.15 -17.66 0.71
N GLN A 4 -16.88 -18.76 0.54
CA GLN A 4 -16.29 -20.10 0.42
C GLN A 4 -15.45 -20.23 -0.86
N LEU A 5 -15.90 -19.63 -1.98
CA LEU A 5 -15.13 -19.57 -3.22
C LEU A 5 -13.83 -18.76 -3.06
N ARG A 6 -13.88 -17.62 -2.35
CA ARG A 6 -12.69 -16.82 -2.04
C ARG A 6 -11.66 -17.62 -1.23
N GLU A 7 -12.09 -18.34 -0.21
CA GLU A 7 -11.18 -19.17 0.58
C GLU A 7 -10.56 -20.33 -0.21
N LEU A 8 -11.33 -20.99 -1.08
CA LEU A 8 -10.80 -22.04 -1.95
C LEU A 8 -9.73 -21.49 -2.91
N ARG A 9 -10.03 -20.35 -3.57
CA ARG A 9 -9.07 -19.64 -4.42
C ARG A 9 -7.81 -19.27 -3.62
N ASN A 10 -7.96 -18.70 -2.43
CA ASN A 10 -6.85 -18.28 -1.59
C ASN A 10 -5.99 -19.48 -1.16
N LYS A 11 -6.58 -20.64 -0.84
CA LYS A 11 -5.82 -21.88 -0.57
C LYS A 11 -4.95 -22.29 -1.76
N ILE A 12 -5.48 -22.20 -2.98
CA ILE A 12 -4.71 -22.52 -4.21
C ILE A 12 -3.58 -21.50 -4.40
N LEU A 13 -3.85 -20.20 -4.27
CA LEU A 13 -2.84 -19.15 -4.41
C LEU A 13 -1.71 -19.30 -3.39
N ARG A 14 -2.03 -19.57 -2.12
CA ARG A 14 -1.05 -19.83 -1.05
C ARG A 14 -0.13 -21.02 -1.36
N LYS A 15 -0.66 -22.08 -2.00
CA LYS A 15 0.12 -23.25 -2.43
C LYS A 15 1.00 -22.96 -3.64
N ARG A 16 0.54 -22.09 -4.55
CA ARG A 16 1.29 -21.71 -5.77
C ARG A 16 2.38 -20.67 -5.52
N LEU A 17 2.28 -19.92 -4.42
CA LEU A 17 3.25 -18.90 -4.05
C LEU A 17 4.59 -19.53 -3.68
N LYS A 18 5.60 -19.32 -4.52
CA LYS A 18 6.97 -19.82 -4.32
C LYS A 18 7.84 -18.81 -3.57
N ASN A 19 7.78 -17.54 -3.97
CA ASN A 19 8.51 -16.48 -3.28
C ASN A 19 7.67 -15.88 -2.16
N ARG A 20 8.20 -15.88 -0.93
CA ARG A 20 7.56 -15.26 0.24
C ARG A 20 8.31 -14.03 0.74
N ASP A 21 9.47 -13.74 0.17
CA ASP A 21 10.27 -12.57 0.47
C ASP A 21 10.06 -11.53 -0.64
N PHE A 22 9.04 -10.69 -0.45
CA PHE A 22 8.69 -9.63 -1.39
C PHE A 22 7.97 -8.48 -0.70
N THR A 23 8.08 -7.30 -1.30
CA THR A 23 7.38 -6.08 -0.91
C THR A 23 6.46 -5.64 -2.03
N ILE A 24 5.17 -5.42 -1.74
CA ILE A 24 4.22 -4.82 -2.70
C ILE A 24 4.13 -3.33 -2.42
N ILE A 25 4.43 -2.52 -3.43
CA ILE A 25 4.16 -1.08 -3.42
C ILE A 25 2.85 -0.87 -4.19
N ALA A 26 1.88 -0.22 -3.56
CA ALA A 26 0.58 0.05 -4.15
C ALA A 26 0.11 1.46 -3.79
N ASN A 27 -0.70 2.05 -4.67
CA ASN A 27 -1.28 3.38 -4.46
C ASN A 27 -2.60 3.36 -3.69
N ASN A 28 -3.07 2.17 -3.29
CA ASN A 28 -4.29 1.96 -2.51
C ASN A 28 -4.19 0.65 -1.68
N CYS A 29 -5.30 0.25 -1.05
CA CYS A 29 -5.40 -0.92 -0.17
C CYS A 29 -5.17 -2.29 -0.84
N LEU A 30 -4.92 -2.36 -2.16
CA LEU A 30 -4.70 -3.61 -2.88
C LEU A 30 -3.60 -4.48 -2.25
N ALA A 31 -2.49 -3.88 -1.84
CA ALA A 31 -1.40 -4.60 -1.19
C ALA A 31 -1.88 -5.33 0.08
N GLY A 32 -2.62 -4.62 0.95
CA GLY A 32 -3.19 -5.19 2.17
C GLY A 32 -4.12 -6.37 1.90
N CYS A 33 -4.99 -6.25 0.89
CA CYS A 33 -5.87 -7.33 0.45
C CYS A 33 -5.09 -8.58 0.00
N ILE A 34 -4.01 -8.40 -0.77
CA ILE A 34 -3.16 -9.49 -1.26
C ILE A 34 -2.42 -10.16 -0.10
N TYR A 35 -1.74 -9.39 0.75
CA TYR A 35 -1.05 -9.92 1.92
C TYR A 35 -2.01 -10.70 2.84
N HIS A 36 -3.21 -10.16 3.10
CA HIS A 36 -4.25 -10.81 3.89
C HIS A 36 -4.74 -12.11 3.24
N ASP A 37 -5.07 -12.09 1.94
CA ASP A 37 -5.51 -13.28 1.20
C ASP A 37 -4.44 -14.39 1.23
N LEU A 38 -3.16 -14.02 1.17
CA LEU A 38 -2.02 -14.94 1.19
C LEU A 38 -1.57 -15.34 2.60
N LYS A 39 -2.15 -14.78 3.67
CA LYS A 39 -1.73 -14.96 5.07
C LYS A 39 -0.24 -14.64 5.28
N LEU A 40 0.17 -13.48 4.79
CA LEU A 40 1.53 -12.96 4.92
C LEU A 40 1.54 -11.71 5.82
N ARG A 41 2.70 -11.44 6.44
CA ARG A 41 2.93 -10.18 7.17
C ARG A 41 2.92 -9.01 6.18
N PHE A 42 2.44 -7.85 6.63
CA PHE A 42 2.54 -6.62 5.84
C PHE A 42 3.99 -6.12 5.80
N ASP A 43 4.70 -6.49 4.74
CA ASP A 43 6.08 -6.08 4.48
C ASP A 43 6.13 -4.91 3.48
N THR A 44 5.35 -3.87 3.76
CA THR A 44 5.31 -2.63 2.97
C THR A 44 4.83 -1.45 3.80
N PRO A 45 5.41 -0.25 3.63
CA PRO A 45 4.92 0.97 4.26
C PRO A 45 3.66 1.53 3.58
N THR A 46 3.21 0.96 2.45
CA THR A 46 2.04 1.46 1.70
C THR A 46 0.73 0.71 2.02
N VAL A 47 0.63 0.05 3.18
CA VAL A 47 -0.63 -0.55 3.62
C VAL A 47 -1.55 0.53 4.18
N ASN A 48 -2.84 0.44 3.86
CA ASN A 48 -3.88 1.37 4.30
C ASN A 48 -3.66 2.84 3.88
N LEU A 49 -2.86 3.06 2.84
CA LEU A 49 -2.64 4.37 2.26
C LEU A 49 -3.32 4.50 0.91
N TYR A 50 -3.70 5.72 0.58
CA TYR A 50 -4.04 6.16 -0.75
C TYR A 50 -3.00 7.17 -1.23
N ILE A 51 -2.51 6.95 -2.44
CA ILE A 51 -1.58 7.83 -3.14
C ILE A 51 -2.25 8.19 -4.47
N PRO A 52 -2.51 9.48 -4.75
CA PRO A 52 -3.02 9.91 -6.05
C PRO A 52 -2.11 9.43 -7.18
N PHE A 53 -2.69 9.11 -8.35
CA PHE A 53 -1.92 8.53 -9.46
C PHE A 53 -0.67 9.33 -9.87
N PRO A 54 -0.72 10.68 -10.03
CA PRO A 54 0.48 11.46 -10.36
C PRO A 54 1.59 11.28 -9.31
N ASP A 55 1.23 11.40 -8.04
CA ASP A 55 2.15 11.28 -6.90
C ASP A 55 2.69 9.86 -6.77
N TYR A 56 1.89 8.85 -7.09
CA TYR A 56 2.33 7.46 -7.11
C TYR A 56 3.39 7.22 -8.19
N ILE A 57 3.19 7.76 -9.40
CA ILE A 57 4.20 7.67 -10.46
C ILE A 57 5.47 8.42 -10.07
N PHE A 58 5.35 9.59 -9.45
CA PHE A 58 6.51 10.32 -8.92
C PHE A 58 7.23 9.52 -7.83
N PHE A 59 6.48 8.92 -6.89
CA PHE A 59 7.00 8.07 -5.83
C PHE A 59 7.82 6.89 -6.38
N LEU A 60 7.27 6.19 -7.39
CA LEU A 60 7.96 5.06 -8.02
C LEU A 60 9.25 5.48 -8.75
N LYS A 61 9.27 6.65 -9.39
CA LYS A 61 10.46 7.17 -10.08
C LYS A 61 11.58 7.55 -9.10
N ASN A 62 11.22 8.03 -7.92
CA ASN A 62 12.16 8.56 -6.92
C ASN A 62 12.23 7.71 -5.65
N LEU A 63 11.83 6.42 -5.73
CA LEU A 63 11.61 5.55 -4.58
C LEU A 63 12.79 5.51 -3.60
N LYS A 64 14.02 5.37 -4.12
CA LYS A 64 15.23 5.25 -3.28
C LYS A 64 15.51 6.51 -2.46
N GLN A 65 15.09 7.67 -2.93
CA GLN A 65 15.30 8.95 -2.25
C GLN A 65 14.14 9.20 -1.28
N LEU A 66 12.91 9.01 -1.75
CA LEU A 66 11.71 9.35 -0.98
C LEU A 66 11.48 8.41 0.21
N VAL A 67 11.92 7.15 0.17
CA VAL A 67 11.77 6.22 1.31
C VAL A 67 12.52 6.71 2.57
N TYR A 68 13.54 7.55 2.42
CA TYR A 68 14.28 8.15 3.53
C TYR A 68 13.96 9.64 3.74
N ALA A 69 13.02 10.18 2.97
CA ALA A 69 12.64 11.58 3.08
C ALA A 69 11.78 11.83 4.32
N GLU A 70 11.76 13.10 4.74
CA GLU A 70 10.90 13.53 5.85
C GLU A 70 9.42 13.46 5.45
N PHE A 71 8.61 12.98 6.40
CA PHE A 71 7.16 12.94 6.30
C PHE A 71 6.57 14.05 7.16
N THR A 72 5.82 14.95 6.54
CA THR A 72 5.19 16.10 7.21
C THR A 72 3.68 15.94 7.15
N GLU A 73 3.03 15.94 8.31
CA GLU A 73 1.57 15.91 8.37
C GLU A 73 0.98 17.17 7.73
N ILE A 74 -0.10 17.01 6.96
CA ILE A 74 -0.81 18.12 6.33
C ILE A 74 -2.31 18.11 6.68
N PRO A 75 -2.95 19.29 6.73
CA PRO A 75 -4.38 19.38 6.92
C PRO A 75 -5.14 18.66 5.81
N HIS A 76 -5.97 17.69 6.16
CA HIS A 76 -6.85 17.01 5.21
C HIS A 76 -8.21 16.74 5.85
N LYS A 77 -9.29 17.08 5.15
CA LYS A 77 -10.63 17.20 5.74
C LYS A 77 -11.26 15.87 6.14
N ALA A 78 -10.94 14.78 5.44
CA ALA A 78 -11.64 13.50 5.59
C ALA A 78 -10.86 12.45 6.38
N CYS A 79 -9.53 12.53 6.39
CA CYS A 79 -8.65 11.53 6.98
C CYS A 79 -7.25 12.11 7.17
N PRO A 80 -6.42 11.52 8.05
CA PRO A 80 -5.01 11.91 8.19
C PRO A 80 -4.27 11.85 6.85
N ALA A 81 -3.44 12.85 6.58
CA ALA A 81 -2.61 12.91 5.38
C ALA A 81 -1.24 13.51 5.69
N GLY A 82 -0.26 13.21 4.85
CA GLY A 82 1.06 13.81 4.93
C GLY A 82 1.76 13.90 3.59
N LEU A 83 2.75 14.78 3.54
CA LEU A 83 3.65 15.01 2.42
C LEU A 83 4.97 14.29 2.68
N LEU A 84 5.47 13.61 1.65
CA LEU A 84 6.80 13.01 1.65
C LEU A 84 7.71 13.80 0.71
N GLY A 85 8.82 14.35 1.22
CA GLY A 85 9.86 14.99 0.39
C GLY A 85 9.78 16.51 0.19
N GLY A 86 8.89 17.24 0.86
CA GLY A 86 8.89 18.71 0.84
C GLY A 86 8.27 19.34 -0.42
N GLY A 87 8.99 20.20 -1.14
CA GLY A 87 8.43 21.06 -2.22
C GLY A 87 7.97 20.33 -3.50
N ASP A 88 8.61 19.21 -3.85
CA ASP A 88 8.17 18.27 -4.91
C ASP A 88 7.67 16.98 -4.23
N SER A 89 6.56 17.10 -3.50
CA SER A 89 6.07 16.06 -2.59
C SER A 89 5.05 15.10 -3.19
N CYS A 90 5.02 13.89 -2.64
CA CYS A 90 3.88 12.98 -2.74
C CYS A 90 2.90 13.21 -1.59
N VAL A 91 1.60 13.27 -1.88
CA VAL A 91 0.55 13.20 -0.86
C VAL A 91 0.22 11.74 -0.57
N PHE A 92 0.29 11.38 0.71
CA PHE A 92 -0.23 10.11 1.23
C PHE A 92 -1.40 10.43 2.14
N SER A 93 -2.54 9.76 1.94
CA SER A 93 -3.67 9.85 2.86
C SER A 93 -4.01 8.49 3.42
N SER A 94 -4.43 8.45 4.68
CA SER A 94 -4.97 7.24 5.29
C SER A 94 -6.28 6.90 4.62
N LEU A 95 -6.46 5.64 4.27
CA LEU A 95 -7.79 5.11 4.00
C LEU A 95 -8.45 4.89 5.36
N SER A 96 -9.38 5.78 5.72
CA SER A 96 -10.18 5.62 6.95
C SER A 96 -11.04 4.36 6.81
N GLU A 97 -10.79 3.40 7.72
CA GLU A 97 -11.58 2.20 8.03
C GLU A 97 -12.09 1.36 6.84
N PHE A 98 -11.44 0.22 6.62
CA PHE A 98 -12.12 -1.01 6.20
C PHE A 98 -12.49 -1.84 7.41
#